data_AF-A0A535IME1-F1
#
_entry.id   AF-A0A535IME1-F1
#
_cell.length_a   1.000
_cell.length_b   1.000
_cell.length_c   1.000
_cell.angle_alpha   90.00
_cell.angle_beta   90.00
_cell.angle_gamma   90.00
#
_symmetry.space_group_name_H-M   'P 1'
#
loop_
_entity.id
_entity.type
_entity.pdbx_description
1 polymer ?
#
loop_
_entity_poly.entity_id
_entity_poly.type
_entity_poly.pdbx_seq_one_letter_code
_entity_poly.pdbx_strand_id
1 'polypeptide(L)'
;FRDEDDPATVHHALGSVLAHELRTPMTTIFGGAQLVSDPRVSETTRNEAAKSVEREAQHLNRIIEDLVVLVRSSGDSPLGLEPVMLQHIVPRAVAATRATRPRASIEVLLPPSLPPVMGDEDQVDHVVHN
;
A
#
# COMPACT_ATOMS: atom_id res chain seq x y z
N PHE A 1 -32.73 14.87 10.63
CA PHE A 1 -31.54 14.17 11.13
C PHE A 1 -31.29 13.02 10.17
N ARG A 2 -30.33 13.21 9.25
CA ARG A 2 -29.87 12.16 8.34
C ARG A 2 -28.89 11.33 9.17
N ASP A 3 -29.07 10.02 9.22
CA ASP A 3 -28.07 9.10 9.78
C ASP A 3 -26.78 9.26 8.99
N GLU A 4 -25.78 9.92 9.58
CA GLU A 4 -24.44 10.04 9.00
C GLU A 4 -23.64 8.72 9.10
N ASP A 5 -24.20 7.71 9.79
CA ASP A 5 -23.58 6.40 10.04
C ASP A 5 -24.19 5.25 9.21
N ASP A 6 -24.95 5.53 8.14
CA ASP A 6 -25.42 4.46 7.23
C ASP A 6 -24.22 3.83 6.49
N PRO A 7 -23.91 2.54 6.69
CA PRO A 7 -22.76 1.86 6.08
C PRO A 7 -22.78 1.87 4.54
N ALA A 8 -23.95 2.03 3.91
CA ALA A 8 -24.06 2.21 2.46
C ALA A 8 -23.59 3.61 2.00
N THR A 9 -23.83 4.63 2.82
CA THR A 9 -23.39 6.01 2.55
C THR A 9 -21.88 6.15 2.72
N VAL A 10 -21.30 5.48 3.72
CA VAL A 10 -19.84 5.42 3.94
C VAL A 10 -19.14 4.72 2.78
N HIS A 11 -19.62 3.54 2.34
CA HIS A 11 -19.06 2.83 1.18
C HIS A 11 -19.10 3.67 -0.10
N HIS A 12 -20.21 4.37 -0.36
CA HIS A 12 -20.36 5.17 -1.57
C HIS A 12 -19.47 6.44 -1.54
N ALA A 13 -19.31 7.07 -0.37
CA ALA A 13 -18.40 8.20 -0.19
C ALA A 13 -16.93 7.78 -0.37
N LEU A 14 -16.54 6.62 0.20
CA LEU A 14 -15.21 6.05 0.05
C LEU A 14 -14.88 5.75 -1.42
N GLY A 15 -15.82 5.17 -2.16
CA GLY A 15 -15.64 4.90 -3.59
C GLY A 15 -15.39 6.17 -4.44
N SER A 16 -16.04 7.29 -4.09
CA SER A 16 -15.82 8.58 -4.77
C SER A 16 -14.43 9.15 -4.50
N VAL A 17 -13.99 9.12 -3.24
CA VAL A 17 -12.65 9.58 -2.84
C VAL A 17 -11.58 8.73 -3.51
N LEU A 18 -11.71 7.41 -3.47
CA LEU A 18 -10.79 6.47 -4.13
C LEU A 18 -10.74 6.70 -5.64
N ALA A 19 -11.88 6.86 -6.31
CA ALA A 19 -11.90 7.16 -7.74
C ALA A 19 -11.17 8.47 -8.07
N HIS A 20 -11.23 9.46 -7.19
CA HIS A 20 -10.49 10.71 -7.33
C HIS A 20 -8.99 10.51 -7.12
N GLU A 21 -8.61 9.80 -6.05
CA GLU A 21 -7.22 9.48 -5.71
C GLU A 21 -6.53 8.63 -6.78
N LEU A 22 -7.25 7.70 -7.43
CA LEU A 22 -6.73 6.88 -8.53
C LEU A 22 -6.58 7.66 -9.85
N ARG A 23 -7.44 8.66 -10.10
CA ARG A 23 -7.43 9.43 -11.36
C ARG A 23 -6.15 10.25 -11.52
N THR A 24 -5.64 10.81 -10.43
CA THR A 24 -4.43 11.64 -10.41
C THR A 24 -3.17 10.88 -10.86
N PRO A 25 -2.76 9.76 -10.22
CA PRO A 25 -1.60 8.99 -10.64
C PRO A 25 -1.79 8.43 -12.06
N MET A 26 -2.99 7.99 -12.43
CA MET A 26 -3.27 7.54 -13.79
C MET A 26 -3.06 8.63 -14.85
N THR A 27 -3.48 9.86 -14.56
CA THR A 27 -3.28 11.01 -15.46
C THR A 27 -1.80 11.29 -15.67
N THR A 28 -1.01 11.28 -14.58
CA THR A 28 0.43 11.49 -14.63
C THR A 28 1.16 10.36 -15.35
N ILE A 29 0.79 9.09 -15.11
CA ILE A 29 1.34 7.93 -15.79
C ILE A 29 1.10 8.04 -17.29
N PHE A 30 -0.14 8.34 -17.70
CA PHE A 30 -0.51 8.44 -19.11
C PHE A 30 0.21 9.59 -19.81
N GLY A 31 0.21 10.79 -19.22
CA GLY A 31 0.90 11.96 -19.77
C GLY A 31 2.42 11.76 -19.83
N GLY A 32 3.01 11.18 -18.78
CA GLY A 32 4.43 10.85 -18.74
C GLY A 32 4.82 9.82 -19.80
N ALA A 33 4.01 8.77 -20.02
CA ALA A 33 4.25 7.78 -21.06
C ALA A 33 4.21 8.38 -22.49
N GLN A 34 3.33 9.36 -22.73
CA GLN A 34 3.33 10.11 -23.99
C GLN A 34 4.63 10.91 -24.18
N LEU A 35 5.09 11.61 -23.14
CA LEU A 35 6.35 12.35 -23.20
C LEU A 35 7.56 11.43 -23.39
N VAL A 36 7.54 10.24 -22.79
CA VAL A 36 8.62 9.26 -22.95
C VAL A 36 8.68 8.72 -24.38
N SER A 37 7.52 8.49 -25.00
CA SER A 37 7.43 7.94 -26.35
C SER A 37 7.60 8.98 -27.48
N ASP A 38 7.53 10.28 -27.19
CA ASP A 38 7.72 11.32 -28.20
C ASP A 38 9.22 11.52 -28.51
N PRO A 39 9.67 11.24 -29.75
CA PRO A 39 11.07 11.43 -30.14
C PRO A 39 11.49 12.90 -30.21
N ARG A 40 10.55 13.85 -30.23
CA ARG A 40 10.80 15.30 -30.27
C ARG A 40 11.07 15.90 -28.89
N VAL A 41 10.75 15.17 -27.83
CA VAL A 41 10.97 15.60 -26.44
C VAL A 41 12.45 15.40 -26.08
N SER A 42 13.01 16.36 -25.33
CA SER A 42 14.40 16.31 -24.89
C SER A 42 14.67 15.10 -23.98
N GLU A 43 15.90 14.60 -23.98
CA GLU A 43 16.30 13.48 -23.12
C GLU A 43 16.10 13.80 -21.63
N THR A 44 16.39 15.03 -21.20
CA THR A 44 16.14 15.50 -19.83
C THR A 44 14.66 15.38 -19.46
N THR A 45 13.76 15.91 -20.31
CA THR A 45 12.31 15.84 -20.07
C THR A 45 11.79 14.40 -20.11
N ARG A 46 12.32 13.55 -21.00
CA ARG A 46 12.00 12.12 -21.04
C ARG A 46 12.38 11.43 -19.74
N ASN A 47 13.56 11.72 -19.20
CA ASN A 47 14.02 11.14 -17.94
C ASN A 47 13.19 11.63 -16.74
N GLU A 48 12.79 12.90 -16.71
CA GLU A 48 11.89 13.43 -15.69
C GLU A 48 10.50 12.79 -15.76
N ALA A 49 9.95 12.65 -16.96
CA ALA A 49 8.68 11.98 -17.20
C ALA A 49 8.73 10.51 -16.76
N ALA A 50 9.79 9.76 -17.12
CA ALA A 50 9.98 8.37 -16.71
C ALA A 50 10.02 8.22 -15.18
N LYS A 51 10.76 9.09 -14.48
CA LYS A 51 10.78 9.10 -13.01
C LYS A 51 9.42 9.42 -12.40
N SER A 52 8.65 10.30 -13.04
CA SER A 52 7.29 10.62 -12.57
C SER A 52 6.34 9.45 -12.77
N VAL A 53 6.41 8.77 -13.92
CA VAL A 53 5.64 7.55 -14.19
C VAL A 53 5.93 6.48 -13.14
N GLU A 54 7.21 6.24 -12.85
CA GLU A 54 7.62 5.25 -11.85
C GLU A 54 7.04 5.55 -10.46
N ARG A 55 7.18 6.81 -9.99
CA ARG A 55 6.65 7.22 -8.68
C ARG A 55 5.15 7.06 -8.59
N GLU A 56 4.41 7.49 -9.61
CA GLU A 56 2.95 7.42 -9.60
C GLU A 56 2.44 5.99 -9.79
N ALA A 57 3.16 5.13 -10.52
CA ALA A 57 2.83 3.71 -10.62
C ALA A 57 3.00 3.01 -9.26
N GLN A 58 4.07 3.31 -8.52
CA GLN A 58 4.26 2.80 -7.16
C GLN A 58 3.18 3.32 -6.20
N HIS A 59 2.77 4.58 -6.34
CA HIS A 59 1.68 5.15 -5.56
C HIS A 59 0.34 4.46 -5.85
N LEU A 60 0.00 4.30 -7.13
CA LEU A 60 -1.20 3.60 -7.56
C LEU A 60 -1.25 2.16 -7.03
N ASN A 61 -0.11 1.47 -7.03
CA ASN A 61 -0.01 0.11 -6.49
C ASN A 61 -0.37 0.06 -4.99
N ARG A 62 0.12 1.00 -4.18
CA ARG A 62 -0.24 1.09 -2.76
C ARG A 62 -1.73 1.33 -2.55
N ILE A 63 -2.34 2.24 -3.32
CA ILE A 63 -3.80 2.49 -3.22
C ILE A 63 -4.59 1.20 -3.53
N ILE A 64 -4.13 0.41 -4.52
CA ILE A 64 -4.77 -0.87 -4.87
C ILE A 64 -4.60 -1.89 -3.75
N GLU A 65 -3.41 -2.00 -3.16
CA GLU A 65 -3.12 -2.89 -2.03
C GLU A 65 -4.01 -2.56 -0.83
N ASP A 66 -4.10 -1.27 -0.46
CA ASP A 66 -4.96 -0.78 0.62
C ASP A 66 -6.44 -1.10 0.36
N LEU A 67 -6.90 -0.95 -0.89
CA LEU A 67 -8.28 -1.27 -1.27
C LEU A 67 -8.57 -2.78 -1.17
N VAL A 68 -7.63 -3.63 -1.57
CA VAL A 68 -7.77 -5.09 -1.44
C VAL A 68 -7.91 -5.47 0.03
N VAL A 69 -7.13 -4.87 0.91
CA VAL A 69 -7.23 -5.11 2.36
C VAL A 69 -8.55 -4.60 2.93
N LEU A 70 -9.01 -3.42 2.51
CA LEU A 70 -10.29 -2.87 2.94
C LEU A 70 -11.47 -3.77 2.53
N VAL A 71 -11.52 -4.20 1.26
CA VAL A 71 -12.58 -5.09 0.76
C VAL A 71 -12.57 -6.44 1.48
N ARG A 72 -11.38 -6.99 1.78
CA ARG A 72 -11.26 -8.23 2.58
C ARG A 72 -11.76 -8.04 4.00
N SER A 73 -11.50 -6.88 4.61
CA SER A 73 -11.93 -6.54 5.98
C SER A 73 -13.43 -6.24 6.08
N SER A 74 -14.07 -5.83 4.98
CA SER A 74 -15.52 -5.59 4.91
C SER A 74 -16.33 -6.87 4.65
N GLY A 75 -15.67 -7.97 4.26
CA GLY A 75 -16.30 -9.28 4.13
C GLY A 75 -16.28 -10.02 5.47
N ASP A 76 -17.35 -10.78 5.75
CA ASP A 76 -17.47 -11.73 6.87
C ASP A 76 -16.52 -12.93 6.69
N SER A 77 -15.32 -12.71 6.15
CA SER A 77 -14.29 -13.74 6.05
C SER A 77 -13.75 -13.96 7.46
N PRO A 78 -14.00 -15.11 8.09
CA PRO A 78 -13.44 -15.36 9.40
C PRO A 78 -11.93 -15.28 9.26
N LEU A 79 -11.30 -14.36 10.00
CA LEU A 79 -9.85 -14.30 10.11
C LEU A 79 -9.39 -15.72 10.45
N GLY A 80 -8.45 -16.25 9.66
CA GLY A 80 -7.85 -17.56 9.90
C GLY A 80 -6.91 -17.44 11.08
N LEU A 81 -7.48 -17.22 12.28
CA LEU A 81 -6.72 -16.99 13.51
C LEU A 81 -5.95 -18.27 13.84
N GLU A 82 -4.67 -18.23 13.55
CA GLU A 82 -3.72 -19.28 13.85
C GLU A 82 -2.63 -18.71 14.79
N PRO A 83 -1.88 -19.56 15.50
CA PRO A 83 -0.71 -19.12 16.25
C PRO A 83 0.37 -18.56 15.31
N VAL A 84 0.59 -17.24 15.36
CA VAL A 84 1.59 -16.52 14.55
C VAL A 84 2.85 -16.23 15.36
N MET A 85 4.00 -16.54 14.77
CA MET A 85 5.32 -16.32 15.36
C MET A 85 5.93 -15.01 14.83
N LEU A 86 5.73 -13.92 15.56
CA LEU A 86 6.22 -12.58 15.16
C LEU A 86 7.75 -12.53 14.94
N GLN A 87 8.51 -13.40 15.60
CA GLN A 87 9.94 -13.54 15.37
C GLN A 87 10.32 -13.95 13.93
N HIS A 88 9.39 -14.48 13.13
CA HIS A 88 9.63 -14.82 11.73
C HIS A 88 9.19 -13.72 10.76
N ILE A 89 8.30 -12.82 11.20
CA ILE A 89 7.70 -11.78 10.35
C ILE A 89 8.52 -10.49 10.44
N VAL A 90 8.76 -10.00 11.65
CA VAL A 90 9.43 -8.72 11.89
C VAL A 90 10.82 -8.63 11.23
N PRO A 91 11.69 -9.67 11.25
CA PRO A 91 12.99 -9.57 10.58
C PRO A 91 12.87 -9.36 9.06
N ARG A 92 11.86 -9.94 8.40
CA ARG A 92 11.64 -9.77 6.96
C ARG A 92 11.20 -8.35 6.64
N ALA A 93 10.27 -7.81 7.41
CA ALA A 93 9.79 -6.44 7.26
C ALA A 93 10.92 -5.44 7.45
N VAL A 94 11.75 -5.61 8.48
CA VAL A 94 12.92 -4.75 8.71
C VAL A 94 13.92 -4.84 7.56
N ALA A 95 14.16 -6.03 7.00
CA ALA A 95 15.01 -6.18 5.83
C ALA A 95 14.45 -5.44 4.61
N ALA A 96 13.14 -5.55 4.35
CA ALA A 96 12.45 -4.83 3.27
C ALA A 96 12.50 -3.31 3.46
N THR A 97 12.27 -2.81 4.69
CA THR A 97 12.37 -1.37 4.99
C THR A 97 13.80 -0.87 4.81
N ARG A 98 14.82 -1.63 5.24
CA ARG A 98 16.23 -1.23 5.05
C ARG A 98 16.63 -1.17 3.58
N ALA A 99 16.10 -2.05 2.75
CA ALA A 99 16.36 -2.05 1.31
C ALA A 99 15.79 -0.79 0.61
N THR A 100 14.61 -0.33 1.04
CA THR A 100 13.92 0.83 0.43
C THR A 100 14.26 2.16 1.11
N ARG A 101 14.60 2.13 2.40
CA ARG A 101 14.88 3.30 3.24
C ARG A 101 16.17 3.09 4.05
N PRO A 102 17.36 3.09 3.41
CA PRO A 102 18.63 2.76 4.06
C PRO A 102 19.05 3.74 5.18
N ARG A 103 18.40 4.91 5.29
CA ARG A 103 18.62 5.90 6.37
C ARG A 103 17.62 5.78 7.52
N ALA A 104 16.63 4.89 7.44
CA ALA A 104 15.67 4.70 8.53
C ALA A 104 16.35 4.04 9.73
N SER A 105 16.22 4.64 10.91
CA SER A 105 16.61 4.02 12.17
C SER A 105 15.47 3.12 12.64
N ILE A 106 15.72 1.82 12.73
CA ILE A 106 14.73 0.82 13.14
C ILE A 106 15.32 0.05 14.31
N GLU A 107 14.66 0.13 15.46
CA GLU A 107 14.96 -0.65 16.66
C GLU A 107 13.91 -1.76 16.81
N VAL A 108 14.38 -2.99 17.04
CA VAL A 108 13.51 -4.16 17.23
C VAL A 108 13.78 -4.74 18.60
N LEU A 109 12.74 -4.77 19.44
CA LEU A 109 12.78 -5.37 20.76
C LEU A 109 11.82 -6.56 20.79
N LEU A 110 12.34 -7.74 20.44
CA LEU A 110 11.60 -9.00 20.47
C LEU A 110 12.21 -9.92 21.52
N PRO A 111 11.50 -10.20 22.63
CA PRO A 111 11.95 -11.18 23.61
C PRO A 111 12.09 -12.57 22.94
N PRO A 112 13.17 -13.33 23.21
CA PRO A 112 13.32 -14.70 22.68
C PRO A 112 12.20 -15.65 23.13
N SER A 113 11.55 -15.32 24.25
CA SER A 113 10.45 -16.08 24.84
C SER A 113 9.06 -15.53 24.46
N LEU A 114 8.97 -14.69 23.43
CA LEU A 114 7.69 -14.16 22.97
C LEU A 114 6.80 -15.34 22.51
N PRO A 115 5.63 -15.55 23.15
CA PRO A 115 4.74 -16.62 22.72
C PRO A 115 4.13 -16.30 21.35
N PRO A 116 3.67 -17.33 20.61
CA PRO A 116 2.82 -17.11 19.45
C PRO A 116 1.61 -16.26 19.83
N VAL A 117 1.21 -15.35 18.94
CA VAL A 117 -0.01 -14.55 19.09
C VAL A 117 -1.07 -15.06 18.11
N MET A 118 -2.33 -15.09 18.52
CA MET A 118 -3.41 -15.47 17.62
C MET A 118 -3.62 -14.38 16.58
N GLY A 119 -3.48 -14.73 15.30
CA GLY A 119 -3.62 -13.77 14.20
C GLY A 119 -3.73 -14.47 12.86
N ASP A 120 -4.08 -13.69 11.84
CA ASP A 120 -3.94 -14.10 10.45
C ASP A 120 -2.55 -13.68 9.98
N GLU A 121 -1.71 -14.64 9.58
CA GLU A 121 -0.29 -14.38 9.27
C GLU A 121 -0.11 -13.38 8.13
N ASP A 122 -0.96 -13.45 7.09
CA ASP A 122 -0.89 -12.55 5.93
C ASP A 122 -1.27 -11.12 6.33
N GLN A 123 -2.27 -10.96 7.19
CA GLN A 123 -2.68 -9.65 7.71
C GLN A 123 -1.63 -9.05 8.64
N VAL A 124 -1.03 -9.87 9.51
CA VAL A 124 0.06 -9.42 10.39
C VAL A 124 1.27 -9.01 9.55
N ASP A 125 1.63 -9.78 8.53
CA ASP A 125 2.72 -9.42 7.63
C ASP A 125 2.45 -8.08 6.92
N HIS A 126 1.24 -7.90 6.39
CA HIS A 126 0.84 -6.66 5.74
C HIS A 126 0.95 -5.44 6.67
N VAL A 127 0.38 -5.50 7.87
CA VAL A 127 0.41 -4.40 8.85
C VAL A 127 1.84 -4.02 9.25
N VAL A 128 2.74 -5.00 9.35
CA VAL A 128 4.13 -4.76 9.73
C VAL A 128 4.95 -4.16 8.56
N HIS A 129 4.51 -4.33 7.31
CA HIS A 129 5.20 -3.80 6.13
C HIS A 129 4.76 -2.40 5.67
N ASN A 130 3.55 -1.96 6.04
CA ASN A 130 2.99 -0.66 5.64
C ASN A 130 3.72 0.55 6.25
#